data_AF-R9ZTP5-F1
#
_entry.id   AF-R9ZTP5-F1
#
_cell.length_a   1.000
_cell.length_b   1.000
_cell.length_c   1.000
_cell.angle_alpha   90.00
_cell.angle_beta   90.00
_cell.angle_gamma   90.00
#
_symmetry.space_group_name_H-M   'P 1'
#
loop_
_entity.id
_entity.type
_entity.pdbx_description
1 polymer ?
#
loop_
_entity_poly.entity_id
_entity_poly.type
_entity_poly.pdbx_seq_one_letter_code
_entity_poly.pdbx_strand_id
1 'polypeptide(L)'
;MIVLSIYMISMMNMFKVVLSSNMMIALLSVEFLSVSQFYAVLFLVNPSSLNFNSCLVLLSILVLEGSLGLTILVSTSLKIDSTMAESMSCVKF
;
A
#
# COMPACT_ATOMS: atom_id res chain seq x y z
N MET A 1 0.11 22.57 -7.89
CA MET A 1 -0.92 21.71 -8.51
C MET A 1 -0.59 20.21 -8.35
N ILE A 2 0.61 19.76 -8.72
CA ILE A 2 1.01 18.34 -8.66
C ILE A 2 0.90 17.74 -7.24
N VAL A 3 1.35 18.46 -6.21
CA VAL A 3 1.26 17.99 -4.81
C VAL A 3 -0.21 17.81 -4.37
N LEU A 4 -1.10 18.71 -4.80
CA LEU A 4 -2.52 18.66 -4.47
C LEU A 4 -3.21 17.47 -5.16
N SER A 5 -2.81 17.15 -6.40
CA SER A 5 -3.28 15.92 -7.07
C SER A 5 -2.77 14.64 -6.39
N ILE A 6 -1.52 14.61 -5.91
CA ILE A 6 -0.98 13.47 -5.17
C ILE A 6 -1.78 13.25 -3.87
N TYR A 7 -2.09 14.34 -3.16
CA TYR A 7 -2.92 14.27 -1.95
C TYR A 7 -4.32 13.72 -2.23
N MET A 8 -4.99 14.20 -3.29
CA MET A 8 -6.32 13.69 -3.66
C MET A 8 -6.30 12.20 -4.03
N ILE A 9 -5.28 11.75 -4.77
CA ILE A 9 -5.09 10.33 -5.12
C ILE A 9 -4.88 9.49 -3.85
N SER A 10 -4.05 9.95 -2.92
CA SER A 10 -3.81 9.26 -1.65
C SER A 10 -5.10 9.12 -0.83
N MET A 11 -5.90 10.19 -0.74
CA MET A 11 -7.19 10.15 -0.04
C MET A 11 -8.17 9.15 -0.69
N MET A 12 -8.26 9.12 -2.02
CA MET A 12 -9.08 8.13 -2.73
C MET A 12 -8.63 6.70 -2.45
N ASN A 13 -7.32 6.45 -2.43
CA ASN A 13 -6.77 5.13 -2.13
C ASN A 13 -7.06 4.71 -0.69
N MET A 14 -6.94 5.61 0.29
CA MET A 14 -7.35 5.34 1.69
C MET A 14 -8.81 4.91 1.78
N PHE A 15 -9.72 5.63 1.11
CA PHE A 15 -11.13 5.25 1.08
C PHE A 15 -11.34 3.86 0.49
N LYS A 16 -10.60 3.53 -0.57
CA LYS A 16 -10.70 2.23 -1.22
C LYS A 16 -10.20 1.09 -0.33
N VAL A 17 -9.13 1.29 0.43
CA VAL A 17 -8.64 0.32 1.43
C VAL A 17 -9.71 0.03 2.47
N VAL A 18 -10.36 1.06 3.02
CA VAL A 18 -11.35 0.91 4.09
C VAL A 18 -12.63 0.24 3.61
N LEU A 19 -13.05 0.50 2.37
CA LEU A 19 -14.32 0.01 1.82
C LEU A 19 -14.20 -1.35 1.12
N SER A 20 -12.99 -1.80 0.76
CA SER A 20 -12.82 -3.03 0.01
C SER A 20 -13.04 -4.26 0.89
N SER A 21 -14.06 -5.05 0.56
CA SER A 21 -14.27 -6.39 1.14
C SER A 21 -13.27 -7.41 0.59
N ASN A 22 -12.79 -7.23 -0.63
CA ASN A 22 -11.78 -8.10 -1.25
C ASN A 22 -10.38 -7.66 -0.82
N MET A 23 -9.66 -8.55 -0.13
CA MET A 23 -8.30 -8.31 0.38
C MET A 23 -7.30 -7.99 -0.73
N MET A 24 -7.47 -8.53 -1.94
CA MET A 24 -6.58 -8.21 -3.08
C MET A 24 -6.75 -6.75 -3.51
N ILE A 25 -7.99 -6.26 -3.54
CA ILE A 25 -8.28 -4.87 -3.89
C ILE A 25 -7.73 -3.95 -2.81
N ALA A 26 -7.86 -4.33 -1.54
CA ALA A 26 -7.28 -3.61 -0.41
C ALA A 26 -5.77 -3.47 -0.55
N LEU A 27 -5.07 -4.59 -0.80
CA LEU A 27 -3.62 -4.62 -0.97
C LEU A 27 -3.16 -3.76 -2.16
N LEU A 28 -3.85 -3.84 -3.30
CA LEU A 28 -3.54 -2.98 -4.44
C LEU A 28 -3.72 -1.50 -4.11
N SER A 29 -4.76 -1.13 -3.36
CA SER A 29 -4.94 0.27 -2.94
C SER A 29 -3.88 0.74 -1.96
N VAL A 30 -3.35 -0.14 -1.09
CA VAL A 30 -2.21 0.18 -0.22
C VAL A 30 -0.95 0.41 -1.05
N GLU A 31 -0.66 -0.44 -2.05
CA GLU A 31 0.46 -0.25 -2.97
C GLU A 31 0.38 1.09 -3.73
N PHE A 32 -0.79 1.43 -4.27
CA PHE A 32 -0.93 2.74 -4.94
C PHE A 32 -0.77 3.91 -3.97
N LEU A 33 -1.13 3.74 -2.70
CA LEU A 33 -0.93 4.76 -1.68
C LEU A 33 0.55 4.96 -1.36
N SER A 34 1.28 3.87 -1.15
CA SER A 34 2.69 3.90 -0.79
C SER A 34 3.56 4.42 -1.95
N VAL A 35 3.23 4.08 -3.20
CA VAL A 35 3.83 4.68 -4.41
C VAL A 35 3.52 6.19 -4.51
N SER A 36 2.29 6.61 -4.23
CA SER A 36 1.93 8.04 -4.27
C SER A 36 2.73 8.86 -3.23
N GLN A 37 3.00 8.27 -2.06
CA GLN A 37 3.82 8.89 -1.02
C GLN A 37 5.30 8.95 -1.44
N PHE A 38 5.82 7.91 -2.09
CA PHE A 38 7.17 7.93 -2.65
C PHE A 38 7.36 9.07 -3.66
N TYR A 39 6.39 9.26 -4.57
CA TYR A 39 6.41 10.41 -5.47
C TYR A 39 6.31 11.74 -4.73
N ALA A 40 5.48 11.84 -3.68
CA ALA A 40 5.41 13.05 -2.86
C ALA A 40 6.77 13.40 -2.26
N VAL A 41 7.51 12.42 -1.72
CA VAL A 41 8.85 12.62 -1.18
C VAL A 41 9.81 13.12 -2.26
N LEU A 42 9.81 12.53 -3.45
CA LEU A 42 10.68 12.96 -4.55
C LEU A 42 10.42 14.40 -5.01
N PHE A 43 9.16 14.84 -5.01
CA PHE A 43 8.78 16.17 -5.48
C PHE A 43 8.83 17.26 -4.41
N LEU A 44 8.66 16.89 -3.13
CA LEU A 44 8.64 17.85 -2.02
C LEU A 44 10.01 18.03 -1.36
N VAL A 45 10.85 17.00 -1.39
CA VAL A 45 12.19 17.09 -0.79
C VAL A 45 13.14 17.75 -1.78
N ASN A 46 13.94 18.69 -1.28
CA ASN A 46 14.92 19.42 -2.07
C ASN A 46 15.91 18.40 -2.68
N PRO A 47 16.15 18.36 -4.01
CA PRO A 47 16.94 17.32 -4.66
C PRO A 47 18.38 17.25 -4.13
N SER A 48 18.93 18.35 -3.61
CA SER A 48 20.24 18.40 -2.96
C SER A 48 20.30 17.68 -1.61
N SER A 49 19.16 17.50 -0.95
CA SER A 49 19.04 16.79 0.35
C SER A 49 18.61 15.33 0.20
N LEU A 50 18.20 14.93 -1.00
CA LEU A 50 17.68 13.61 -1.29
C LEU A 50 18.83 12.65 -1.55
N ASN A 51 19.21 11.88 -0.53
CA ASN A 51 20.25 10.88 -0.67
C ASN A 51 19.71 9.71 -1.51
N PHE A 52 20.34 9.38 -2.63
CA PHE A 52 19.94 8.26 -3.49
C PHE A 52 19.77 6.94 -2.71
N ASN A 53 20.61 6.73 -1.68
CA ASN A 53 20.50 5.57 -0.81
C ASN A 53 19.18 5.53 -0.03
N SER A 54 18.67 6.69 0.43
CA SER A 54 17.36 6.75 1.11
C SER A 54 16.20 6.41 0.17
N CYS A 55 16.26 6.82 -1.10
CA CYS A 55 15.27 6.41 -2.11
C CYS A 55 15.29 4.91 -2.36
N LEU A 56 16.48 4.30 -2.45
CA LEU A 56 16.61 2.86 -2.62
C LEU A 56 16.07 2.09 -1.42
N VAL A 57 16.33 2.57 -0.20
CA VAL A 57 15.78 1.98 1.02
C VAL A 57 14.25 2.06 1.02
N LEU A 58 13.67 3.23 0.70
CA LEU A 58 12.22 3.37 0.60
C LEU A 58 11.61 2.44 -0.47
N LEU A 59 12.22 2.35 -1.65
CA LEU A 59 11.81 1.41 -2.70
C LEU A 59 11.88 -0.05 -2.22
N SER A 60 12.93 -0.42 -1.49
CA SER A 60 13.06 -1.79 -0.96
C SER A 60 11.98 -2.12 0.06
N ILE A 61 11.60 -1.16 0.91
CA ILE A 61 10.52 -1.32 1.88
C ILE A 61 9.18 -1.51 1.18
N LEU A 62 8.90 -0.72 0.12
CA LEU A 62 7.69 -0.84 -0.69
C LEU A 62 7.55 -2.25 -1.29
N VAL A 63 8.62 -2.75 -1.92
CA VAL A 63 8.60 -4.10 -2.51
C VAL A 63 8.40 -5.19 -1.44
N LEU A 64 9.03 -5.02 -0.28
CA LEU A 64 8.89 -5.97 0.83
C LEU A 64 7.46 -5.99 1.37
N GLU A 65 6.85 -4.82 1.59
CA GLU A 65 5.46 -4.68 2.03
C GLU A 65 4.50 -5.41 1.08
N GLY A 66 4.58 -5.16 -0.23
CA GLY A 66 3.75 -5.83 -1.23
C GLY A 66 3.92 -7.34 -1.23
N SER A 67 5.16 -7.82 -1.11
CA SER A 67 5.45 -9.27 -1.05
C SER A 67 4.85 -9.92 0.19
N LEU A 68 4.93 -9.26 1.35
CA LEU A 68 4.40 -9.76 2.61
C LEU A 68 2.87 -9.78 2.57
N GLY A 69 2.25 -8.70 2.06
CA GLY A 69 0.80 -8.61 1.89
C GLY A 69 0.25 -9.71 0.98
N LEU A 70 0.89 -9.95 -0.17
CA LEU A 70 0.52 -11.04 -1.07
C LEU A 70 0.73 -12.41 -0.43
N THR A 71 1.83 -12.61 0.29
CA THR A 71 2.10 -13.89 0.98
C THR A 71 1.03 -14.19 2.02
N ILE A 72 0.62 -13.18 2.79
CA ILE A 72 -0.49 -13.30 3.75
C ILE A 72 -1.76 -13.66 2.99
N LEU A 73 -2.09 -12.95 1.91
CA LEU A 73 -3.29 -13.23 1.11
C LEU A 73 -3.33 -14.68 0.60
N VAL A 74 -2.22 -15.17 0.04
CA VAL A 74 -2.12 -16.57 -0.44
C VAL A 74 -2.26 -17.55 0.73
N SER A 75 -1.58 -17.29 1.84
CA SER A 75 -1.68 -18.16 3.03
C SER A 75 -3.11 -18.21 3.60
N THR A 76 -3.83 -17.11 3.47
CA THR A 76 -5.21 -17.00 3.93
C THR A 76 -6.21 -17.63 2.98
N SER A 77 -6.03 -17.46 1.67
CA SER A 77 -6.88 -18.09 0.67
C SER A 77 -6.76 -19.61 0.73
N LEU A 78 -5.59 -20.15 1.07
CA LEU A 78 -5.40 -21.60 1.28
C LEU A 78 -6.10 -22.13 2.54
N LYS A 79 -6.41 -21.27 3.53
CA LYS A 79 -7.05 -21.67 4.80
C LYS A 79 -8.56 -21.50 4.80
N ILE A 80 -9.06 -20.45 4.15
CA ILE A 80 -10.47 -20.03 4.22
C ILE A 80 -11.18 -20.17 2.86
N ASP A 81 -10.45 -20.57 1.80
CA ASP A 81 -10.93 -20.66 0.41
C ASP A 81 -11.65 -19.38 -0.07
N SER A 82 -11.28 -18.23 0.51
CA SER A 82 -11.89 -16.94 0.22
C SER A 82 -10.87 -15.81 0.30
N THR A 83 -11.05 -14.81 -0.57
CA THR A 83 -10.29 -13.56 -0.57
C THR A 83 -11.03 -12.42 0.13
N MET A 84 -12.16 -12.71 0.78
CA MET A 84 -12.99 -11.72 1.46
C MET A 84 -12.48 -11.49 2.88
N ALA A 85 -12.27 -10.23 3.25
CA ALA A 85 -11.77 -9.84 4.57
C ALA A 85 -12.73 -10.25 5.70
N GLU A 86 -14.04 -10.23 5.45
CA GLU A 86 -15.07 -10.64 6.44
C GLU A 86 -14.93 -12.11 6.88
N SER A 87 -14.36 -12.96 6.03
CA SER A 87 -14.12 -14.36 6.34
C SER A 87 -13.02 -14.58 7.39
N MET A 88 -12.21 -13.55 7.67
CA MET A 88 -11.20 -13.53 8.73
C MET A 88 -11.76 -13.22 10.12
N SER A 89 -13.03 -12.80 10.21
CA SER A 89 -13.65 -12.34 11.47
C SER A 89 -13.66 -13.39 12.60
N CYS A 90 -13.41 -14.66 12.26
CA CYS A 90 -13.27 -15.76 13.21
C CYS A 90 -11.98 -15.70 14.05
N VAL A 91 -10.95 -14.98 13.58
CA VAL A 91 -9.69 -14.77 14.32
C VAL A 91 -9.89 -13.59 15.27
N LYS A 92 -10.49 -13.86 16.44
CA LYS A 92 -10.46 -12.91 17.55
C LYS A 92 -9.05 -12.92 18.15
N PHE A 93 -8.40 -11.77 18.16
CA PHE A 93 -7.16 -11.54 18.92
C PHE A 93 -7.44 -11.45 20.42
#